data_AF-A0A369QPG3-F1
#
_entry.id   AF-A0A369QPG3-F1
#
_cell.length_a   1.000
_cell.length_b   1.000
_cell.length_c   1.000
_cell.angle_alpha   90.00
_cell.angle_beta   90.00
_cell.angle_gamma   90.00
#
_symmetry.space_group_name_H-M   'P 1'
#
loop_
_entity.id
_entity.type
_entity.pdbx_description
1 polymer ?
#
loop_
_entity_poly.entity_id
_entity_poly.type
_entity_poly.pdbx_seq_one_letter_code
_entity_poly.pdbx_strand_id
1 'polypeptide(L)'
;MLRLDMTRKPVWHDMPGGVRLKLLPITTALMAEARRDPDVVAALEVVPAEGDDTEMSRATDEAVAIPFAVALARLAIVAWEGVGDAKGNPVEPGPETIPALMDIWPIFEAFQTRYVQKGLLLEQEKNASAPSQPGSGAGARTTAGPATGRARTARKRKSDR
;
A
#
# COMPACT_ATOMS: atom_id res chain seq x y z
N MET A 1 2.40 -13.97 -12.49
CA MET A 1 1.28 -14.72 -11.87
C MET A 1 1.50 -14.72 -10.37
N LEU A 2 0.56 -14.17 -9.62
CA LEU A 2 0.67 -14.06 -8.15
C LEU A 2 0.56 -15.44 -7.50
N ARG A 3 1.48 -15.76 -6.58
CA ARG A 3 1.43 -16.99 -5.77
C ARG A 3 0.83 -16.67 -4.40
N LEU A 4 -0.16 -17.45 -4.00
CA LEU A 4 -0.80 -17.32 -2.70
C LEU A 4 -0.17 -18.31 -1.72
N ASP A 5 0.40 -17.78 -0.63
CA ASP A 5 0.82 -18.59 0.52
C ASP A 5 -0.33 -18.65 1.54
N MET A 6 -0.89 -19.85 1.74
CA MET A 6 -1.98 -20.08 2.67
C MET A 6 -1.52 -20.38 4.10
N THR A 7 -0.21 -20.61 4.31
CA THR A 7 0.31 -21.04 5.61
C THR A 7 0.36 -19.89 6.62
N ARG A 8 0.54 -18.66 6.13
CA ARG A 8 0.67 -17.42 6.92
C ARG A 8 1.61 -17.55 8.13
N LYS A 9 2.65 -18.38 8.02
CA LYS A 9 3.57 -18.63 9.14
C LYS A 9 4.58 -17.49 9.28
N PRO A 10 5.02 -17.18 10.51
CA PRO A 10 6.09 -16.23 10.71
C PRO A 10 7.39 -16.68 10.04
N VAL A 11 8.12 -15.73 9.44
CA VAL A 11 9.38 -15.96 8.71
C VAL A 11 10.50 -15.15 9.35
N TRP A 12 11.72 -15.68 9.32
CA TRP A 12 12.91 -14.96 9.79
C TRP A 12 13.41 -13.99 8.73
N HIS A 13 13.70 -12.76 9.15
CA HIS A 13 14.28 -11.70 8.34
C HIS A 13 15.56 -11.20 9.01
N ASP A 14 16.65 -11.18 8.25
CA ASP A 14 17.92 -10.64 8.75
C ASP A 14 17.89 -9.11 8.75
N MET A 15 18.48 -8.52 9.79
CA MET A 15 18.65 -7.08 9.99
C MET A 15 20.15 -6.76 10.17
N PRO A 16 20.56 -5.48 10.08
CA PRO A 16 21.91 -5.06 10.41
C PRO A 16 22.34 -5.47 11.83
N GLY A 17 23.66 -5.56 12.05
CA GLY A 17 24.21 -5.84 13.38
C GLY A 17 24.02 -7.27 13.88
N GLY A 18 23.71 -8.23 13.00
CA GLY A 18 23.49 -9.63 13.39
C GLY A 18 22.12 -9.89 14.02
N VAL A 19 21.23 -8.89 14.02
CA VAL A 19 19.85 -9.03 14.49
C VAL A 19 19.03 -9.83 13.47
N ARG A 20 18.15 -10.70 13.96
CA ARG A 20 17.17 -11.41 13.12
C ARG A 20 15.79 -11.26 13.74
N LEU A 21 14.79 -10.94 12.93
CA LEU A 21 13.41 -10.77 13.38
C LEU A 21 12.53 -11.87 12.80
N LYS A 22 11.74 -12.53 13.64
CA LYS A 22 10.70 -13.45 13.20
C LYS A 22 9.40 -12.68 13.09
N LEU A 23 8.94 -12.47 11.86
CA LEU A 23 7.84 -11.57 11.54
C LEU A 23 6.64 -12.35 11.01
N LEU A 24 5.44 -12.00 11.47
CA LEU A 24 4.19 -12.42 10.84
C LEU A 24 4.12 -11.90 9.40
N PRO A 25 3.49 -12.61 8.47
CA PRO A 25 3.26 -12.08 7.12
C PRO A 25 2.46 -10.79 7.17
N ILE A 26 2.82 -9.85 6.33
CA ILE A 26 2.09 -8.60 6.20
C ILE A 26 0.74 -8.87 5.52
N THR A 27 -0.34 -8.62 6.25
CA THR A 27 -1.71 -8.85 5.78
C THR A 27 -2.49 -7.55 5.77
N THR A 28 -3.58 -7.51 5.02
CA THR A 28 -4.50 -6.37 5.02
C THR A 28 -5.04 -6.07 6.42
N ALA A 29 -5.27 -7.10 7.25
CA ALA A 29 -5.70 -6.92 8.64
C ALA A 29 -4.59 -6.27 9.49
N LEU A 30 -3.35 -6.73 9.37
CA LEU A 30 -2.21 -6.18 10.12
C LEU A 30 -1.94 -4.73 9.71
N MET A 31 -2.00 -4.42 8.41
CA MET A 31 -1.89 -3.04 7.91
C MET A 31 -3.03 -2.14 8.40
N ALA A 32 -4.27 -2.63 8.38
CA ALA A 32 -5.42 -1.87 8.85
C ALA A 32 -5.33 -1.61 10.36
N GLU A 33 -4.83 -2.57 11.12
CA GLU A 33 -4.65 -2.42 12.56
C GLU A 33 -3.56 -1.41 12.91
N ALA A 34 -2.41 -1.48 12.25
CA ALA A 34 -1.35 -0.48 12.43
C ALA A 34 -1.81 0.95 12.11
N ARG A 35 -2.69 1.13 11.10
CA ARG A 35 -3.26 2.46 10.78
C ARG A 35 -4.19 3.01 11.85
N ARG A 36 -4.73 2.15 12.74
CA ARG A 36 -5.59 2.56 13.86
C ARG A 36 -4.81 2.82 15.15
N ASP A 37 -3.50 2.59 15.14
CA ASP A 37 -2.67 2.85 16.30
C ASP A 37 -2.79 4.34 16.70
N PRO A 38 -3.02 4.66 17.99
CA PRO A 38 -3.22 6.03 18.44
C PRO A 38 -2.07 6.98 18.07
N ASP A 39 -0.82 6.49 18.08
CA ASP A 39 0.35 7.30 17.75
C ASP A 39 0.37 7.64 16.25
N VAL A 40 -0.12 6.71 15.41
CA VAL A 40 -0.28 6.92 13.96
C VAL A 40 -1.41 7.91 13.68
N VAL A 41 -2.54 7.76 14.36
CA VAL A 41 -3.69 8.68 14.21
C VAL A 41 -3.30 10.09 14.64
N ALA A 42 -2.64 10.22 15.79
CA ALA A 42 -2.15 11.51 16.26
C ALA A 42 -1.13 12.14 15.29
N ALA A 43 -0.21 11.35 14.73
CA ALA A 43 0.75 11.86 13.74
C ALA A 43 0.03 12.41 12.49
N LEU A 44 -1.01 11.73 12.01
CA LEU A 44 -1.80 12.16 10.87
C LEU A 44 -2.57 13.47 11.12
N GLU A 45 -2.98 13.75 12.36
CA GLU A 45 -3.68 15.00 12.70
C GLU A 45 -2.76 16.23 12.68
N VAL A 46 -1.45 16.02 12.88
CA VAL A 46 -0.45 17.10 12.89
C VAL A 46 0.07 17.41 11.49
N VAL A 47 -0.14 16.52 10.52
CA VAL A 47 0.20 16.72 9.11
C VAL A 47 -0.68 17.83 8.51
N PRO A 48 -0.11 18.97 8.10
CA PRO A 48 -0.86 20.00 7.39
C PRO A 48 -1.40 19.42 6.08
N ALA A 49 -2.62 19.82 5.68
CA ALA A 49 -3.11 19.51 4.34
C ALA A 49 -2.14 20.12 3.31
N GLU A 50 -1.56 19.25 2.49
CA GLU A 50 -0.52 19.50 1.46
C GLU A 50 -0.19 20.98 1.21
N GLY A 51 0.93 21.44 1.76
CA GLY A 51 1.61 22.68 1.35
C GLY A 51 2.83 22.33 0.49
N ASP A 52 3.06 23.13 -0.56
CA ASP A 52 4.05 22.91 -1.64
C ASP A 52 5.54 22.92 -1.20
N ASP A 53 5.84 22.90 0.10
CA ASP A 53 7.19 22.90 0.65
C ASP A 53 7.72 21.46 0.80
N THR A 54 8.60 21.06 -0.13
CA THR A 54 9.10 19.68 -0.27
C THR A 54 9.86 19.16 0.97
N GLU A 55 10.63 20.01 1.68
CA GLU A 55 11.31 19.57 2.92
C GLU A 55 10.33 19.40 4.07
N MET A 56 9.32 20.27 4.16
CA MET A 56 8.26 20.15 5.16
C MET A 56 7.42 18.89 4.88
N SER A 57 7.11 18.59 3.61
CA SER A 57 6.42 17.38 3.18
C SER A 57 7.21 16.11 3.54
N ARG A 58 8.54 16.09 3.36
CA ARG A 58 9.35 14.92 3.74
C ARG A 58 9.41 14.70 5.25
N ALA A 59 9.58 15.76 6.03
CA ALA A 59 9.54 15.68 7.50
C ALA A 59 8.17 15.22 8.01
N THR A 60 7.11 15.64 7.31
CA THR A 60 5.72 15.24 7.56
C THR A 60 5.48 13.76 7.23
N ASP A 61 6.05 13.26 6.13
CA ASP A 61 6.02 11.84 5.76
C ASP A 61 6.74 10.97 6.81
N GLU A 62 7.91 11.40 7.28
CA GLU A 62 8.67 10.69 8.31
C GLU A 62 7.96 10.69 9.67
N ALA A 63 7.31 11.81 10.03
CA ALA A 63 6.52 11.92 11.27
C ALA A 63 5.38 10.90 11.35
N VAL A 64 4.82 10.50 10.20
CA VAL A 64 3.79 9.44 10.12
C VAL A 64 4.41 8.06 9.92
N ALA A 65 5.47 7.96 9.11
CA ALA A 65 6.11 6.69 8.78
C ALA A 65 6.73 6.00 10.01
N ILE A 66 7.31 6.78 10.93
CA ILE A 66 7.95 6.23 12.14
C ILE A 66 6.92 5.56 13.07
N PRO A 67 5.86 6.25 13.55
CA PRO A 67 4.80 5.62 14.34
C PRO A 67 4.18 4.42 13.63
N PHE A 68 3.97 4.51 12.32
CA PHE A 68 3.38 3.42 11.54
C PHE A 68 4.29 2.18 11.51
N ALA A 69 5.60 2.38 11.36
CA ALA A 69 6.58 1.30 11.43
C ALA A 69 6.59 0.63 12.80
N VAL A 70 6.54 1.42 13.87
CA VAL A 70 6.57 0.92 15.25
C VAL A 70 5.28 0.14 15.55
N ALA A 71 4.12 0.66 15.13
CA ALA A 71 2.85 -0.05 15.24
C ALA A 71 2.88 -1.39 14.48
N LEU A 72 3.39 -1.39 13.24
CA LEU A 72 3.59 -2.63 12.48
C LEU A 72 4.55 -3.60 13.18
N ALA A 73 5.67 -3.11 13.70
CA ALA A 73 6.65 -3.93 14.41
C ALA A 73 6.05 -4.60 15.66
N ARG A 74 5.27 -3.84 16.45
CA ARG A 74 4.53 -4.35 17.62
C ARG A 74 3.57 -5.47 17.25
N LEU A 75 2.90 -5.36 16.11
CA LEU A 75 1.96 -6.38 15.63
C LEU A 75 2.65 -7.60 14.99
N ALA A 76 3.80 -7.38 14.34
CA ALA A 76 4.43 -8.38 13.48
C ALA A 76 5.50 -9.23 14.16
N ILE A 77 6.28 -8.65 15.09
CA ILE A 77 7.42 -9.34 15.71
C ILE A 77 6.90 -10.38 16.71
N VAL A 78 7.23 -11.65 16.46
CA VAL A 78 6.87 -12.77 17.36
C VAL A 78 8.07 -13.39 18.06
N ALA A 79 9.29 -13.14 17.56
CA ALA A 79 10.56 -13.52 18.17
C ALA A 79 11.70 -12.72 17.53
N TRP A 80 12.87 -12.66 18.18
CA TRP A 80 14.08 -12.14 17.57
C TRP A 80 15.34 -12.88 18.06
N GLU A 81 16.46 -12.67 17.39
CA GLU A 81 17.80 -13.10 17.79
C GLU A 81 18.75 -11.89 17.70
N GLY A 82 19.81 -11.89 18.51
CA GLY A 82 20.85 -10.86 18.46
C GLY A 82 20.51 -9.54 19.15
N VAL A 83 19.42 -9.49 19.93
CA VAL A 83 19.03 -8.31 20.71
C VAL A 83 19.28 -8.57 22.19
N GLY A 84 20.03 -7.67 22.83
CA GLY A 84 20.35 -7.76 24.25
C GLY A 84 20.25 -6.41 24.96
N ASP A 85 20.21 -6.46 26.29
CA ASP A 85 20.25 -5.29 27.16
C ASP A 85 21.66 -4.65 27.19
N ALA A 86 21.81 -3.58 27.97
CA ALA A 86 23.09 -2.90 28.14
C ALA A 86 24.22 -3.77 28.75
N LYS A 87 23.87 -4.93 29.33
CA LYS A 87 24.82 -5.91 29.88
C LYS A 87 25.07 -7.07 28.91
N GLY A 88 24.42 -7.08 27.74
CA GLY A 88 24.50 -8.14 26.74
C GLY A 88 23.62 -9.34 27.04
N ASN A 89 22.70 -9.27 28.01
CA ASN A 89 21.75 -10.37 28.24
C ASN A 89 20.66 -10.33 27.16
N PRO A 90 20.26 -11.47 26.59
CA PRO A 90 19.14 -11.52 25.66
C PRO A 90 17.88 -10.91 26.27
N VAL A 91 17.19 -10.08 25.48
CA VAL A 91 15.88 -9.54 25.83
C VAL A 91 14.82 -10.15 24.93
N GLU A 92 13.58 -10.20 25.39
CA GLU A 92 12.44 -10.67 24.58
C GLU A 92 11.73 -9.48 23.90
N PRO A 93 11.05 -9.71 22.76
CA PRO A 93 10.17 -8.70 22.17
C PRO A 93 9.05 -8.33 23.13
N GLY A 94 8.80 -7.04 23.29
CA GLY A 94 7.82 -6.52 24.24
C GLY A 94 7.48 -5.05 23.98
N PRO A 95 6.54 -4.49 24.75
CA PRO A 95 6.01 -3.14 24.53
C PRO A 95 7.08 -2.05 24.61
N GLU A 96 8.10 -2.25 25.45
CA GLU A 96 9.23 -1.31 25.62
C GLU A 96 10.41 -1.63 24.71
N THR A 97 10.68 -2.93 24.48
CA THR A 97 11.88 -3.36 23.75
C THR A 97 11.74 -3.20 22.23
N ILE A 98 10.52 -3.38 21.69
CA ILE A 98 10.27 -3.21 20.25
C ILE A 98 10.47 -1.76 19.82
N PRO A 99 9.87 -0.74 20.47
CA PRO A 99 10.16 0.66 20.14
C PRO A 99 11.66 0.98 20.27
N ALA A 100 12.31 0.56 21.35
CA ALA A 100 13.73 0.81 21.55
C ALA A 100 14.62 0.20 20.44
N LEU A 101 14.26 -0.98 19.91
CA LEU A 101 14.95 -1.55 18.76
C LEU A 101 14.67 -0.74 17.49
N MET A 102 13.43 -0.31 17.29
CA MET A 102 13.01 0.48 16.12
C MET A 102 13.56 1.90 16.12
N ASP A 103 14.00 2.43 17.26
CA ASP A 103 14.72 3.72 17.35
C ASP A 103 16.16 3.63 16.79
N ILE A 104 16.68 2.42 16.56
CA ILE A 104 17.97 2.23 15.92
C ILE A 104 17.80 2.39 14.40
N TRP A 105 18.26 3.54 13.87
CA TRP A 105 18.04 3.93 12.48
C TRP A 105 18.35 2.84 11.43
N PRO A 106 19.52 2.15 11.44
CA PRO A 106 19.76 1.05 10.49
C PRO A 106 18.78 -0.12 10.59
N ILE A 107 18.25 -0.42 11.78
CA ILE A 107 17.23 -1.46 11.97
C ILE A 107 15.89 -0.99 11.40
N PHE A 108 15.50 0.25 11.70
CA PHE A 108 14.31 0.87 11.14
C PHE A 108 14.30 0.83 9.60
N GLU A 109 15.38 1.28 8.96
CA GLU A 109 15.50 1.27 7.50
C GLU A 109 15.42 -0.14 6.91
N ALA A 110 16.08 -1.11 7.57
CA ALA A 110 16.04 -2.49 7.15
C ALA A 110 14.65 -3.10 7.30
N PHE A 111 13.93 -2.78 8.38
CA PHE A 111 12.55 -3.21 8.61
C PHE A 111 11.63 -2.62 7.53
N GLN A 112 11.71 -1.31 7.28
CA GLN A 112 10.96 -0.64 6.21
C GLN A 112 11.18 -1.30 4.85
N THR A 113 12.44 -1.49 4.46
CA THR A 113 12.78 -2.02 3.14
C THR A 113 12.43 -3.50 2.99
N ARG A 114 12.75 -4.32 4.00
CA ARG A 114 12.66 -5.79 3.90
C ARG A 114 11.29 -6.34 4.26
N TYR A 115 10.51 -5.62 5.07
CA TYR A 115 9.22 -6.07 5.56
C TYR A 115 8.06 -5.23 5.02
N VAL A 116 8.11 -3.91 5.20
CA VAL A 116 6.99 -3.02 4.85
C VAL A 116 6.87 -2.83 3.33
N GLN A 117 7.94 -2.38 2.67
CA GLN A 117 7.95 -2.13 1.22
C GLN A 117 7.71 -3.40 0.40
N LYS A 118 8.28 -4.54 0.80
CA LYS A 118 7.99 -5.82 0.12
C LYS A 118 6.51 -6.21 0.20
N GLY A 119 5.80 -5.83 1.27
CA GLY A 119 4.35 -5.97 1.37
C GLY A 119 3.59 -5.10 0.36
N LEU A 120 4.08 -3.87 0.14
CA LEU A 120 3.46 -2.89 -0.74
C LEU A 120 3.81 -3.09 -2.22
N LEU A 121 4.95 -3.69 -2.55
CA LEU A 121 5.33 -4.02 -3.93
C LEU A 121 4.32 -4.98 -4.60
N LEU A 122 3.65 -5.83 -3.82
CA LEU A 122 2.56 -6.67 -4.30
C LEU A 122 1.32 -5.87 -4.75
N GLU A 123 1.07 -4.72 -4.13
CA GLU A 123 0.00 -3.81 -4.54
C GLU A 123 0.36 -3.08 -5.84
N GLN A 124 1.66 -2.85 -6.11
CA GLN A 124 2.14 -2.13 -7.29
C GLN A 124 2.19 -2.98 -8.56
N GLU A 125 2.31 -4.31 -8.47
CA GLU A 125 2.25 -5.19 -9.66
C GLU A 125 0.88 -5.15 -10.40
N LYS A 126 -0.16 -4.54 -9.79
CA LYS A 126 -1.47 -4.30 -10.43
C LYS A 126 -1.64 -2.92 -11.08
N ASN A 127 -0.78 -1.94 -10.79
CA ASN A 127 -0.93 -0.57 -11.28
C ASN A 127 -0.01 -0.23 -12.48
N ALA A 128 0.76 -1.19 -12.99
CA ALA A 128 1.51 -1.03 -14.25
C ALA A 128 0.68 -1.35 -15.52
N SER A 129 -0.63 -1.59 -15.40
CA SER A 129 -1.54 -1.38 -16.53
C SER A 129 -1.81 0.12 -16.61
N ALA A 130 -0.91 0.85 -17.28
CA ALA A 130 -1.26 2.17 -17.79
C ALA A 130 -2.65 2.08 -18.45
N PRO A 131 -3.56 3.05 -18.27
CA PRO A 131 -4.64 3.21 -19.20
C PRO A 131 -3.96 3.37 -20.56
N SER A 132 -4.08 2.38 -21.45
CA SER A 132 -3.91 2.65 -22.87
C SER A 132 -4.69 3.94 -23.10
N GLN A 133 -4.03 4.92 -23.73
CA GLN A 133 -4.62 6.21 -24.07
C GLN A 133 -6.08 6.01 -24.44
N PRO A 134 -7.02 6.89 -24.03
CA PRO A 134 -8.34 6.88 -24.66
C PRO A 134 -8.05 6.90 -26.15
N GLY A 135 -8.35 5.78 -26.82
CA GLY A 135 -8.10 5.66 -28.24
C GLY A 135 -8.82 6.85 -28.84
N SER A 136 -8.04 7.81 -29.36
CA SER A 136 -8.58 8.93 -30.09
C SER A 136 -9.56 8.32 -31.07
N GLY A 137 -10.84 8.60 -30.87
CA GLY A 137 -11.92 8.04 -31.65
C GLY A 137 -11.78 8.51 -33.08
N ALA A 138 -10.89 7.88 -33.84
CA ALA A 138 -10.94 7.87 -35.28
C ALA A 138 -12.27 7.21 -35.61
N GLY A 139 -13.25 8.07 -35.95
CA GLY A 139 -14.63 7.68 -36.14
C GLY A 139 -14.73 6.36 -36.90
N ALA A 140 -15.51 5.43 -36.33
CA ALA A 140 -15.92 4.22 -37.02
C ALA A 140 -16.42 4.63 -38.41
N ARG A 141 -15.70 4.22 -39.45
CA ARG A 141 -16.14 4.48 -40.83
C ARG A 141 -17.46 3.75 -41.01
N THR A 142 -18.52 4.49 -41.28
CA THR A 142 -19.85 3.95 -41.60
C THR A 142 -19.71 2.94 -42.75
N THR A 143 -19.88 1.65 -42.45
CA THR A 143 -19.84 0.54 -43.42
C THR A 143 -21.18 0.30 -44.10
N ALA A 144 -22.20 1.14 -43.85
CA ALA A 144 -23.46 1.07 -44.55
C ALA A 144 -23.44 1.98 -45.79
N GLY A 145 -23.53 1.38 -46.97
CA GLY A 145 -23.77 2.11 -48.22
C GLY A 145 -25.14 2.83 -48.19
N PRO A 146 -25.31 3.94 -48.93
CA PRO A 146 -26.57 4.66 -48.99
C PRO A 146 -27.68 3.76 -49.58
N ALA A 147 -28.84 3.72 -48.93
CA ALA A 147 -30.00 2.99 -49.46
C ALA A 147 -30.48 3.62 -50.77
N THR A 148 -30.44 2.85 -51.85
CA THR A 148 -30.98 3.21 -53.16
C THR A 148 -32.49 3.00 -53.19
N GLY A 149 -33.25 4.06 -52.92
CA GLY A 149 -34.65 4.14 -53.30
C GLY A 149 -35.59 4.63 -52.19
N ARG A 150 -36.28 5.74 -52.46
CA ARG A 150 -37.42 6.18 -51.66
C ARG A 150 -38.64 5.32 -51.99
N ALA A 151 -39.18 4.64 -50.98
CA ALA A 151 -40.51 4.03 -51.07
C ALA A 151 -41.57 5.14 -51.25
N ARG A 152 -42.47 4.97 -52.23
CA ARG A 152 -43.62 5.86 -52.44
C ARG A 152 -44.60 5.71 -51.28
N THR A 153 -44.81 6.76 -50.51
CA THR A 153 -45.89 6.82 -49.51
C THR A 153 -47.25 6.92 -50.18
N ALA A 154 -48.18 6.04 -49.79
CA ALA A 154 -49.56 6.04 -50.22
C ALA A 154 -50.32 7.25 -49.65
N ARG A 155 -51.18 7.88 -50.48
CA ARG A 155 -52.06 8.98 -50.06
C ARG A 155 -53.18 8.42 -49.17
N LYS A 156 -53.21 8.81 -47.90
CA LYS A 156 -54.40 8.59 -47.06
C LYS A 156 -55.39 9.74 -47.30
N ARG A 157 -56.60 9.38 -47.71
CA ARG A 157 -57.75 10.29 -47.90
C ARG A 157 -58.10 11.00 -46.60
N LYS A 158 -58.44 12.29 -46.69
CA LYS A 158 -59.11 13.04 -45.62
C LYS A 158 -60.54 12.53 -45.50
N SER A 159 -60.94 12.16 -44.30
CA SER A 159 -62.35 12.12 -43.88
C SER A 159 -62.56 13.35 -43.01
N ASP A 160 -63.41 14.27 -43.49
CA ASP A 160 -63.99 15.35 -42.69
C ASP A 160 -65.22 14.82 -41.96
N ARG A 161 -65.33 15.20 -40.68
CA ARG A 161 -66.54 15.33 -39.83
C ARG A 161 -67.39 14.09 -39.53
#